data_AF-A0A7X6Q8G0-F1
#
_entry.id   AF-A0A7X6Q8G0-F1
#
_cell.length_a   1.000
_cell.length_b   1.000
_cell.length_c   1.000
_cell.angle_alpha   90.00
_cell.angle_beta   90.00
_cell.angle_gamma   90.00
#
_symmetry.space_group_name_H-M   'P 1'
#
loop_
_entity.id
_entity.type
_entity.pdbx_description
1 polymer ?
#
loop_
_entity_poly.entity_id
_entity_poly.type
_entity_poly.pdbx_seq_one_letter_code
_entity_poly.pdbx_strand_id
1 'polypeptide(L)'
;MANIFFDAHMHAMNLRHPNFVSLVDSIVDNLGEFVTSGALSPGYLLTPANRTQQGLITLMNMFSLFELSIEEIFSLIEEDLTGKYREREKVVKGKTPPNLTYPPESYYRDGKFHFRDCQYDKYGLVPLVMDFSRDLKEEETLAYYTKERENKIISYINDTLRGIERYNRAHPDGLLEFYPFLGINPAVHPLSFIITLFESYLCPNGPFRGVKFYPPLGTDVWPAEEEEREKVTYIYSFCVEHNLPIITHCDDQGFRGVAPKLAQHYSEPQRWEPVFESYPTLKVDFAHYGRQYNHSPIKAL
;
A
#
# COMPACT_ATOMS: atom_id res chain seq x y z
N MET A 1 8.09 26.01 10.93
CA MET A 1 7.51 24.72 10.50
C MET A 1 8.65 23.73 10.43
N ALA A 2 8.44 22.48 10.87
CA ALA A 2 9.41 21.41 10.69
C ALA A 2 9.60 21.14 9.18
N ASN A 3 10.83 20.85 8.75
CA ASN A 3 11.13 20.39 7.41
C ASN A 3 10.91 18.87 7.34
N ILE A 4 9.95 18.41 6.54
CA ILE A 4 9.50 17.01 6.51
C ILE A 4 9.87 16.38 5.17
N PHE A 5 10.53 15.22 5.21
CA PHE A 5 10.69 14.36 4.04
C PHE A 5 9.44 13.48 3.89
N PHE A 6 8.75 13.53 2.75
CA PHE A 6 7.55 12.73 2.54
C PHE A 6 7.84 11.46 1.75
N ASP A 7 7.41 10.33 2.33
CA ASP A 7 7.25 9.06 1.65
C ASP A 7 5.76 8.83 1.39
N ALA A 8 5.36 9.12 0.15
CA ALA A 8 3.96 9.21 -0.26
C ALA A 8 3.29 7.84 -0.48
N HIS A 9 4.03 6.73 -0.44
CA HIS A 9 3.47 5.43 -0.77
C HIS A 9 4.03 4.30 0.08
N MET A 10 3.30 3.95 1.14
CA MET A 10 3.65 2.83 1.99
C MET A 10 2.42 2.01 2.38
N HIS A 11 2.56 0.68 2.38
CA HIS A 11 1.58 -0.24 2.94
C HIS A 11 2.17 -0.95 4.16
N ALA A 12 1.50 -0.82 5.31
CA ALA A 12 1.82 -1.56 6.53
C ALA A 12 0.66 -2.48 6.87
N MET A 13 0.85 -3.79 6.83
CA MET A 13 -0.16 -4.80 7.14
C MET A 13 0.48 -6.08 7.65
N ASN A 14 -0.27 -6.79 8.50
CA ASN A 14 0.03 -8.14 8.95
C ASN A 14 -0.85 -9.17 8.20
N LEU A 15 -0.62 -10.47 8.44
CA LEU A 15 -1.35 -11.58 7.78
C LEU A 15 -2.88 -11.55 7.96
N ARG A 16 -3.43 -10.77 8.91
CA ARG A 16 -4.88 -10.76 9.17
C ARG A 16 -5.66 -10.01 8.09
N HIS A 17 -5.03 -9.06 7.41
CA HIS A 17 -5.70 -8.14 6.49
C HIS A 17 -5.81 -8.69 5.06
N PRO A 18 -4.72 -9.08 4.35
CA PRO A 18 -4.87 -9.65 3.03
C PRO A 18 -5.69 -10.93 3.08
N ASN A 19 -6.34 -11.29 1.97
CA ASN A 19 -6.93 -12.62 1.84
C ASN A 19 -5.77 -13.62 1.70
N PHE A 20 -5.54 -14.42 2.74
CA PHE A 20 -4.41 -15.36 2.77
C PHE A 20 -4.48 -16.40 1.66
N VAL A 21 -5.68 -16.87 1.30
CA VAL A 21 -5.86 -17.83 0.20
C VAL A 21 -5.44 -17.19 -1.11
N SER A 22 -5.96 -16.00 -1.44
CA SER A 22 -5.54 -15.30 -2.67
C SER A 22 -4.07 -14.89 -2.67
N LEU A 23 -3.48 -14.61 -1.50
CA LEU A 23 -2.05 -14.40 -1.38
C LEU A 23 -1.29 -15.69 -1.75
N VAL A 24 -1.68 -16.84 -1.19
CA VAL A 24 -1.07 -18.12 -1.51
C VAL A 24 -1.27 -18.49 -2.97
N ASP A 25 -2.47 -18.32 -3.52
CA ASP A 25 -2.75 -18.60 -4.94
C ASP A 25 -1.86 -17.73 -5.84
N SER A 26 -1.72 -16.42 -5.52
CA SER A 26 -0.84 -15.51 -6.26
C SER A 26 0.65 -15.91 -6.20
N ILE A 27 1.07 -16.58 -5.12
CA ILE A 27 2.43 -17.12 -4.95
C ILE A 27 2.61 -18.43 -5.72
N VAL A 28 1.60 -19.31 -5.69
CA VAL A 28 1.64 -20.65 -6.29
C VAL A 28 1.56 -20.58 -7.81
N ASP A 29 0.67 -19.76 -8.36
CA ASP A 29 0.41 -19.72 -9.80
C ASP A 29 1.57 -19.11 -10.59
N ASN A 30 2.36 -18.21 -9.99
CA ASN A 30 3.54 -17.66 -10.65
C ASN A 30 4.59 -17.08 -9.68
N LEU A 31 5.27 -17.93 -8.91
CA LEU A 31 6.34 -17.54 -7.96
C LEU A 31 7.39 -16.60 -8.58
N GLY A 32 7.74 -16.80 -9.85
CA GLY A 32 8.67 -15.95 -10.59
C GLY A 32 8.12 -14.55 -10.84
N GLU A 33 6.88 -14.46 -11.34
CA GLU A 33 6.22 -13.17 -11.58
C GLU A 33 5.91 -12.44 -10.27
N PHE A 34 5.44 -13.14 -9.22
CA PHE A 34 5.13 -12.59 -7.90
C PHE A 34 6.35 -11.94 -7.21
N VAL A 35 7.54 -12.51 -7.38
CA VAL A 35 8.79 -11.91 -6.88
C VAL A 35 9.20 -10.69 -7.70
N THR A 36 8.88 -10.65 -8.99
CA THR A 36 9.22 -9.53 -9.89
C THR A 36 8.15 -8.44 -9.95
N SER A 37 6.92 -8.73 -9.51
CA SER A 37 5.74 -7.87 -9.64
C SER A 37 5.62 -6.82 -8.54
N GLY A 38 6.66 -6.55 -7.75
CA GLY A 38 6.62 -5.54 -6.68
C GLY A 38 5.62 -5.79 -5.55
N ALA A 39 4.81 -6.86 -5.62
CA ALA A 39 3.94 -7.33 -4.55
C ALA A 39 4.76 -7.73 -3.31
N LEU A 40 5.98 -8.20 -3.56
CA LEU A 40 7.06 -8.26 -2.61
C LEU A 40 7.93 -7.03 -2.81
N SER A 41 8.17 -6.27 -1.74
CA SER A 41 9.20 -5.25 -1.75
C SER A 41 10.55 -5.90 -2.13
N PRO A 42 11.14 -5.63 -3.31
CA PRO A 42 12.48 -6.06 -3.63
C PRO A 42 13.42 -5.14 -2.84
N GLY A 43 13.60 -5.46 -1.57
CA GLY A 43 14.39 -4.65 -0.65
C GLY A 43 13.52 -3.76 0.22
N TYR A 44 13.31 -4.20 1.44
CA TYR A 44 13.19 -3.23 2.51
C TYR A 44 14.50 -2.44 2.53
N LEU A 45 14.37 -1.21 2.05
CA LEU A 45 15.37 -0.24 1.61
C LEU A 45 16.51 -0.74 0.73
N LEU A 46 17.23 -1.84 0.98
CA LEU A 46 18.42 -2.22 0.22
C LEU A 46 18.77 -3.73 0.40
N THR A 47 18.19 -4.64 -0.38
CA THR A 47 18.65 -6.06 -0.38
C THR A 47 19.86 -6.26 -1.28
N PRO A 48 20.85 -7.09 -0.87
CA PRO A 48 21.97 -7.46 -1.73
C PRO A 48 21.50 -8.21 -2.98
N ALA A 49 21.87 -7.73 -4.16
CA ALA A 49 21.61 -8.42 -5.41
C ALA A 49 22.51 -9.67 -5.54
N ASN A 50 22.04 -10.84 -5.09
CA ASN A 50 22.61 -12.14 -5.43
C ASN A 50 21.50 -13.04 -6.02
N ARG A 51 21.60 -13.27 -7.33
CA ARG A 51 20.55 -13.79 -8.23
C ARG A 51 20.02 -15.21 -7.95
N THR A 52 20.62 -16.01 -7.08
CA THR A 52 20.27 -17.44 -6.94
C THR A 52 19.41 -17.81 -5.72
N GLN A 53 19.24 -16.91 -4.74
CA GLN A 53 18.39 -17.15 -3.55
C GLN A 53 17.43 -15.99 -3.23
N GLN A 54 17.35 -15.00 -4.10
CA GLN A 54 16.67 -13.73 -3.84
C GLN A 54 15.15 -13.90 -3.59
N GLY A 55 14.47 -14.76 -4.36
CA GLY A 55 13.03 -14.98 -4.19
C GLY A 55 12.65 -15.56 -2.83
N LEU A 56 13.36 -16.59 -2.35
CA LEU A 56 13.07 -17.22 -1.06
C LEU A 56 13.41 -16.28 0.12
N ILE A 57 14.54 -15.57 0.05
CA ILE A 57 14.93 -14.61 1.10
C ILE A 57 13.93 -13.44 1.16
N THR A 58 13.49 -12.93 0.01
CA THR A 58 12.47 -11.87 -0.05
C THR A 58 11.13 -12.36 0.51
N LEU A 59 10.71 -13.58 0.20
CA LEU A 59 9.50 -14.18 0.79
C LEU A 59 9.62 -14.33 2.31
N MET A 60 10.75 -14.84 2.80
CA MET A 60 10.98 -14.99 4.24
C MET A 60 10.97 -13.64 4.96
N ASN A 61 11.61 -12.62 4.39
CA ASN A 61 11.57 -11.26 4.93
C ASN A 61 10.14 -10.70 4.95
N MET A 62 9.36 -10.92 3.89
CA MET A 62 7.94 -10.53 3.86
C MET A 62 7.14 -11.23 4.97
N PHE A 63 7.27 -12.54 5.11
CA PHE A 63 6.56 -13.28 6.16
C PHE A 63 6.98 -12.83 7.56
N SER A 64 8.28 -12.58 7.78
CA SER A 64 8.77 -12.02 9.05
C SER A 64 8.15 -10.65 9.35
N LEU A 65 7.88 -9.81 8.33
CA LEU A 65 7.15 -8.55 8.50
C LEU A 65 5.65 -8.78 8.75
N PHE A 66 5.03 -9.72 8.04
CA PHE A 66 3.60 -9.97 8.17
C PHE A 66 3.21 -10.62 9.50
N GLU A 67 4.16 -11.17 10.24
CA GLU A 67 4.00 -11.63 11.62
C GLU A 67 3.96 -10.47 12.62
N LEU A 68 4.53 -9.31 12.28
CA LEU A 68 4.58 -8.13 13.14
C LEU A 68 3.24 -7.39 13.16
N SER A 69 2.94 -6.75 14.28
CA SER A 69 1.91 -5.71 14.33
C SER A 69 2.32 -4.47 13.52
N ILE A 70 1.35 -3.63 13.14
CA ILE A 70 1.62 -2.39 12.39
C ILE A 70 2.53 -1.42 13.17
N GLU A 71 2.39 -1.38 14.50
CA GLU A 71 3.29 -0.67 15.42
C GLU A 71 4.75 -1.12 15.27
N GLU A 72 4.97 -2.43 15.30
CA GLU A 72 6.31 -3.02 15.17
C GLU A 72 6.88 -2.77 13.79
N ILE A 73 6.05 -2.77 12.72
CA ILE A 73 6.49 -2.38 11.37
C ILE A 73 6.96 -0.91 11.35
N PHE A 74 6.21 0.02 11.95
CA PHE A 74 6.63 1.42 12.01
C PHE A 74 7.92 1.60 12.82
N SER A 75 8.03 0.92 13.96
CA SER A 75 9.24 0.97 14.79
C SER A 75 10.44 0.39 14.02
N LEU A 76 10.23 -0.71 13.28
CA LEU A 76 11.25 -1.33 12.44
C LEU A 76 11.77 -0.37 11.36
N ILE A 77 10.89 0.42 10.73
CA ILE A 77 11.29 1.42 9.73
C ILE A 77 12.26 2.42 10.35
N GLU A 78 11.91 3.02 11.49
CA GLU A 78 12.79 3.98 12.14
C GLU A 78 14.11 3.34 12.57
N GLU A 79 14.05 2.15 13.18
CA GLU A 79 15.24 1.40 13.59
C GLU A 79 16.18 1.10 12.41
N ASP A 80 15.63 0.75 11.25
CA ASP A 80 16.42 0.52 10.04
C ASP A 80 17.04 1.82 9.51
N LEU A 81 16.28 2.92 9.50
CA LEU A 81 16.78 4.25 9.14
C LEU A 81 17.90 4.73 10.09
N THR A 82 17.86 4.34 11.37
CA THR A 82 18.95 4.59 12.35
C THR A 82 20.17 3.68 12.13
N GLY A 83 20.05 2.64 11.31
CA GLY A 83 21.13 1.72 10.96
C GLY A 83 21.23 0.48 11.86
N LYS A 84 20.20 0.16 12.67
CA LYS A 84 20.21 -0.98 13.61
C LYS A 84 20.49 -2.33 12.93
N TYR A 85 20.12 -2.50 11.67
CA TYR A 85 20.25 -3.78 10.95
C TYR A 85 21.50 -3.90 10.07
N ARG A 86 22.31 -2.84 9.94
CA ARG A 86 23.53 -2.81 9.09
C ARG A 86 24.56 -3.88 9.43
N GLU A 87 24.64 -4.28 10.70
CA GLU A 87 25.65 -5.26 11.14
C GLU A 87 25.29 -6.70 10.76
N ARG A 88 23.99 -7.03 10.63
CA ARG A 88 23.56 -8.40 10.30
C ARG A 88 24.01 -8.82 8.89
N GLU A 89 24.13 -7.88 7.95
CA GLU A 89 24.55 -8.17 6.57
C GLU A 89 26.07 -8.30 6.40
N LYS A 90 26.87 -7.69 7.28
CA LYS A 90 28.34 -7.83 7.26
C LYS A 90 28.81 -9.25 7.64
N VAL A 91 27.96 -10.05 8.30
CA VAL A 91 28.38 -11.30 8.95
C VAL A 91 27.94 -12.57 8.19
N VAL A 92 27.37 -12.46 6.98
CA VAL A 92 27.21 -13.64 6.12
C VAL A 92 28.59 -14.06 5.59
N LYS A 93 29.28 -14.93 6.35
CA LYS A 93 30.60 -15.50 6.03
C LYS A 93 31.74 -14.46 5.88
N GLY A 94 31.68 -13.35 6.63
CA GLY A 94 32.78 -12.36 6.70
C GLY A 94 33.07 -11.65 5.38
N LYS A 95 32.13 -11.64 4.44
CA LYS A 95 32.24 -10.93 3.16
C LYS A 95 31.12 -9.91 3.05
N THR A 96 31.47 -8.66 2.74
CA THR A 96 30.48 -7.64 2.38
C THR A 96 29.85 -8.03 1.04
N PRO A 97 28.52 -8.09 0.92
CA PRO A 97 27.88 -8.38 -0.35
C PRO A 97 28.31 -7.35 -1.41
N PRO A 98 28.65 -7.77 -2.64
CA PRO A 98 29.19 -6.88 -3.67
C PRO A 98 28.19 -5.80 -4.13
N ASN A 99 26.90 -5.97 -3.83
CA ASN A 99 25.81 -5.09 -4.22
C ASN A 99 25.07 -4.51 -3.00
N LEU A 100 25.77 -4.35 -1.87
CA LEU A 100 25.22 -3.67 -0.69
C LEU A 100 25.05 -2.19 -1.01
N THR A 101 23.81 -1.71 -1.12
CA THR A 101 23.52 -0.32 -1.50
C THR A 101 23.35 0.62 -0.30
N TYR A 102 23.77 0.20 0.91
CA TYR A 102 23.67 1.03 2.13
C TYR A 102 24.56 2.25 2.04
N PRO A 103 24.03 3.46 2.36
CA PRO A 103 24.90 4.62 2.49
C PRO A 103 25.93 4.36 3.60
N PRO A 104 27.14 4.94 3.50
CA PRO A 104 28.18 4.78 4.52
C PRO A 104 27.67 5.12 5.93
N GLU A 105 26.81 6.13 6.07
CA GLU A 105 26.22 6.60 7.32
C GLU A 105 24.71 6.35 7.36
N SER A 106 24.11 6.15 8.54
CA SER A 106 22.67 5.93 8.71
C SER A 106 21.86 7.11 8.16
N TYR A 107 20.68 6.84 7.60
CA TYR A 107 19.82 7.90 7.09
C TYR A 107 19.36 8.83 8.22
N TYR A 108 19.13 8.30 9.41
CA TYR A 108 18.88 9.09 10.62
C TYR A 108 20.14 9.18 11.47
N ARG A 109 20.64 10.40 11.67
CA ARG A 109 21.80 10.72 12.51
C ARG A 109 21.79 12.18 12.92
N ASP A 110 22.39 12.48 14.07
CA ASP A 110 22.44 13.83 14.64
C ASP A 110 21.04 14.46 14.84
N GLY A 111 20.03 13.62 15.10
CA GLY A 111 18.64 14.06 15.26
C GLY A 111 17.96 14.53 13.97
N LYS A 112 18.51 14.18 12.80
CA LYS A 112 17.99 14.56 11.48
C LYS A 112 17.93 13.37 10.55
N PHE A 113 16.95 13.39 9.64
CA PHE A 113 16.94 12.49 8.49
C PHE A 113 17.71 13.13 7.33
N HIS A 114 18.62 12.37 6.70
CA HIS A 114 19.51 12.84 5.65
C HIS A 114 19.23 12.07 4.36
N PHE A 115 18.92 12.77 3.27
CA PHE A 115 18.69 12.14 1.98
C PHE A 115 19.11 13.08 0.84
N ARG A 116 19.93 12.58 -0.10
CA ARG A 116 20.44 13.33 -1.26
C ARG A 116 20.94 14.74 -0.91
N ASP A 117 21.87 14.81 0.04
CA ASP A 117 22.49 16.05 0.56
C ASP A 117 21.54 17.03 1.27
N CYS A 118 20.29 16.64 1.49
CA CYS A 118 19.30 17.41 2.26
C CYS A 118 19.13 16.84 3.67
N GLN A 119 18.72 17.71 4.60
CA GLN A 119 18.40 17.37 5.98
C GLN A 119 16.95 17.71 6.33
N TYR A 120 16.30 16.82 7.07
CA TYR A 120 14.89 16.92 7.46
C TYR A 120 14.74 16.65 8.96
N ASP A 121 13.76 17.32 9.56
CA ASP A 121 13.39 17.19 10.97
C ASP A 121 12.59 15.91 11.23
N LYS A 122 11.73 15.54 10.28
CA LYS A 122 10.79 14.42 10.37
C LYS A 122 10.71 13.65 9.05
N TYR A 123 10.26 12.40 9.17
CA TYR A 123 9.90 11.54 8.04
C TYR A 123 8.37 11.40 8.00
N GLY A 124 7.75 12.12 7.09
CA GLY A 124 6.32 12.09 6.82
C GLY A 124 5.95 10.81 6.09
N LEU A 125 5.38 9.86 6.80
CA LEU A 125 4.96 8.57 6.28
C LEU A 125 3.47 8.62 5.92
N VAL A 126 3.12 8.10 4.74
CA VAL A 126 1.74 8.02 4.24
C VAL A 126 1.29 6.55 4.20
N PRO A 127 0.82 5.96 5.31
CA PRO A 127 0.23 4.62 5.30
C PRO A 127 -1.04 4.60 4.44
N LEU A 128 -1.02 3.78 3.41
CA LEU A 128 -2.13 3.55 2.49
C LEU A 128 -2.89 2.30 2.93
N VAL A 129 -4.00 2.49 3.65
CA VAL A 129 -4.88 1.37 3.97
C VAL A 129 -5.51 0.88 2.66
N MET A 130 -5.61 -0.44 2.49
CA MET A 130 -6.27 -1.05 1.33
C MET A 130 -7.53 -1.78 1.77
N ASP A 131 -8.54 -1.79 0.91
CA ASP A 131 -9.79 -2.48 1.19
C ASP A 131 -9.77 -3.90 0.62
N PHE A 132 -9.42 -4.86 1.48
CA PHE A 132 -9.43 -6.28 1.17
C PHE A 132 -10.80 -6.94 1.35
N SER A 133 -11.87 -6.15 1.52
CA SER A 133 -13.23 -6.67 1.64
C SER A 133 -13.68 -7.32 0.33
N ARG A 134 -14.55 -8.34 0.42
CA ARG A 134 -15.06 -9.09 -0.75
C ARG A 134 -16.51 -9.50 -0.57
N ASP A 135 -17.22 -9.58 -1.69
CA ASP A 135 -18.51 -10.24 -1.84
C ASP A 135 -18.30 -11.40 -2.83
N LEU A 136 -18.12 -12.63 -2.33
CA LEU A 136 -17.81 -13.85 -3.11
C LEU A 136 -19.06 -14.41 -3.81
N LYS A 137 -19.87 -13.55 -4.44
CA LYS A 137 -21.11 -14.02 -5.06
C LYS A 137 -20.87 -14.89 -6.30
N GLU A 138 -19.70 -14.83 -6.97
CA GLU A 138 -19.58 -15.40 -8.32
C GLU A 138 -18.18 -15.85 -8.82
N GLU A 139 -17.13 -16.04 -7.99
CA GLU A 139 -15.83 -16.56 -8.48
C GLU A 139 -15.35 -17.86 -7.79
N GLU A 140 -14.76 -18.76 -8.60
CA GLU A 140 -14.19 -20.06 -8.25
C GLU A 140 -13.03 -19.95 -7.24
N THR A 141 -13.34 -19.79 -5.96
CA THR A 141 -12.32 -19.99 -4.92
C THR A 141 -11.98 -21.48 -4.81
N LEU A 142 -10.71 -21.84 -4.99
CA LEU A 142 -10.19 -23.20 -4.78
C LEU A 142 -10.34 -23.67 -3.32
N ALA A 143 -10.50 -22.73 -2.38
CA ALA A 143 -10.65 -23.04 -0.97
C ALA A 143 -12.06 -23.54 -0.63
N TYR A 144 -12.11 -24.69 0.05
CA TYR A 144 -13.35 -25.34 0.48
C TYR A 144 -14.07 -24.59 1.62
N TYR A 145 -13.33 -23.84 2.45
CA TYR A 145 -13.89 -23.06 3.56
C TYR A 145 -13.76 -21.57 3.28
N THR A 146 -14.73 -20.99 2.57
CA THR A 146 -14.79 -19.56 2.29
C THR A 146 -16.02 -18.93 2.91
N LYS A 147 -15.88 -17.68 3.38
CA LYS A 147 -17.00 -16.87 3.82
C LYS A 147 -17.51 -16.08 2.62
N GLU A 148 -18.81 -16.16 2.36
CA GLU A 148 -19.47 -15.49 1.23
C GLU A 148 -19.23 -13.97 1.22
N ARG A 149 -19.11 -13.34 2.39
CA ARG A 149 -18.79 -11.91 2.51
C ARG A 149 -17.80 -11.66 3.64
N GLU A 150 -16.75 -10.91 3.35
CA GLU A 150 -15.78 -10.46 4.34
C GLU A 150 -15.65 -8.94 4.27
N ASN A 151 -15.94 -8.25 5.38
CA ASN A 151 -15.63 -6.83 5.54
C ASN A 151 -14.35 -6.72 6.38
N LYS A 152 -13.24 -6.34 5.74
CA LYS A 152 -11.92 -6.25 6.37
C LYS A 152 -11.44 -4.81 6.59
N ILE A 153 -12.06 -3.84 5.93
CA ILE A 153 -11.56 -2.45 5.97
C ILE A 153 -11.61 -1.87 7.39
N ILE A 154 -12.67 -2.14 8.17
CA ILE A 154 -12.79 -1.59 9.54
C ILE A 154 -11.70 -2.13 10.48
N SER A 155 -11.38 -3.42 10.41
CA SER A 155 -10.32 -3.97 11.25
C SER A 155 -8.94 -3.43 10.85
N TYR A 156 -8.70 -3.27 9.54
CA TYR A 156 -7.46 -2.72 9.05
C TYR A 156 -7.27 -1.24 9.39
N ILE A 157 -8.34 -0.44 9.30
CA ILE A 157 -8.36 0.95 9.82
C ILE A 157 -7.96 0.96 11.30
N ASN A 158 -8.64 0.17 12.12
CA ASN A 158 -8.43 0.18 13.57
C ASN A 158 -7.01 -0.25 13.96
N ASP A 159 -6.46 -1.28 13.30
CA ASP A 159 -5.10 -1.73 13.57
C ASP A 159 -4.06 -0.71 13.08
N THR A 160 -4.32 0.01 11.99
CA THR A 160 -3.46 1.10 11.52
C THR A 160 -3.45 2.26 12.51
N LEU A 161 -4.62 2.73 12.96
CA LEU A 161 -4.74 3.82 13.93
C LEU A 161 -4.10 3.46 15.26
N ARG A 162 -4.34 2.24 15.74
CA ARG A 162 -3.69 1.71 16.95
C ARG A 162 -2.18 1.62 16.77
N GLY A 163 -1.70 1.20 15.60
CA GLY A 163 -0.27 1.16 15.28
C GLY A 163 0.38 2.55 15.38
N ILE A 164 -0.26 3.56 14.80
CA ILE A 164 0.19 4.96 14.87
C ILE A 164 0.20 5.46 16.32
N GLU A 165 -0.90 5.25 17.06
CA GLU A 165 -1.00 5.67 18.46
C GLU A 165 0.09 5.04 19.33
N ARG A 166 0.32 3.74 19.17
CA ARG A 166 1.32 2.99 19.95
C ARG A 166 2.74 3.41 19.60
N TYR A 167 3.04 3.59 18.32
CA TYR A 167 4.33 4.11 17.89
C TYR A 167 4.59 5.48 18.52
N ASN A 168 3.64 6.42 18.44
CA ASN A 168 3.80 7.77 19.00
C ASN A 168 3.99 7.74 20.53
N ARG A 169 3.35 6.80 21.23
CA ARG A 169 3.52 6.61 22.68
C ARG A 169 4.90 6.03 23.02
N ALA A 170 5.39 5.10 22.22
CA ALA A 170 6.70 4.47 22.42
C ALA A 170 7.86 5.40 22.00
N HIS A 171 7.63 6.27 21.02
CA HIS A 171 8.61 7.17 20.43
C HIS A 171 8.09 8.62 20.44
N PRO A 172 7.98 9.27 21.62
CA PRO A 172 7.44 10.64 21.71
C PRO A 172 8.24 11.67 20.91
N ASP A 173 9.56 11.44 20.76
CA ASP A 173 10.46 12.24 19.94
C ASP A 173 10.85 11.52 18.63
N GLY A 174 10.08 10.49 18.24
CA GLY A 174 10.36 9.61 17.11
C GLY A 174 10.42 10.34 15.77
N LEU A 175 11.16 9.76 14.82
CA LEU A 175 11.37 10.34 13.49
C LEU A 175 10.08 10.42 12.65
N LEU A 176 9.17 9.44 12.79
CA LEU A 176 8.03 9.28 11.90
C LEU A 176 6.87 10.20 12.27
N GLU A 177 6.24 10.78 11.24
CA GLU A 177 5.01 11.55 11.35
C GLU A 177 3.99 11.00 10.34
N PHE A 178 2.75 10.75 10.76
CA PHE A 178 1.80 9.95 9.97
C PHE A 178 0.71 10.78 9.30
N TYR A 179 0.51 10.49 8.02
CA TYR A 179 -0.50 11.12 7.16
C TYR A 179 -1.31 10.03 6.43
N PRO A 180 -2.12 9.22 7.15
CA PRO A 180 -2.69 8.02 6.58
C PRO A 180 -3.79 8.30 5.56
N PHE A 181 -3.93 7.43 4.56
CA PHE A 181 -4.99 7.45 3.55
C PHE A 181 -5.90 6.23 3.68
N LEU A 182 -7.20 6.48 3.55
CA LEU A 182 -8.24 5.49 3.73
C LEU A 182 -8.50 4.76 2.41
N GLY A 183 -8.26 3.46 2.38
CA GLY A 183 -8.64 2.60 1.26
C GLY A 183 -10.14 2.36 1.21
N ILE A 184 -10.69 2.29 0.00
CA ILE A 184 -12.06 1.82 -0.23
C ILE A 184 -12.15 1.13 -1.60
N ASN A 185 -12.82 -0.03 -1.64
CA ASN A 185 -13.31 -0.63 -2.86
C ASN A 185 -14.83 -0.44 -2.92
N PRO A 186 -15.35 0.52 -3.70
CA PRO A 186 -16.78 0.85 -3.71
C PRO A 186 -17.67 -0.33 -4.11
N ALA A 187 -17.17 -1.21 -4.99
CA ALA A 187 -17.94 -2.33 -5.53
C ALA A 187 -18.42 -3.33 -4.45
N VAL A 188 -17.70 -3.47 -3.34
CA VAL A 188 -18.01 -4.47 -2.29
C VAL A 188 -18.82 -3.89 -1.12
N HIS A 189 -19.18 -2.61 -1.19
CA HIS A 189 -19.88 -1.88 -0.15
C HIS A 189 -21.14 -1.16 -0.68
N PRO A 190 -22.23 -1.12 0.11
CA PRO A 190 -23.35 -0.24 -0.20
C PRO A 190 -22.97 1.23 0.02
N LEU A 191 -23.63 2.15 -0.67
CA LEU A 191 -23.39 3.59 -0.55
C LEU A 191 -23.49 4.08 0.90
N SER A 192 -24.48 3.60 1.67
CA SER A 192 -24.66 3.97 3.08
C SER A 192 -23.47 3.62 3.97
N PHE A 193 -22.75 2.54 3.66
CA PHE A 193 -21.52 2.17 4.36
C PHE A 193 -20.39 3.15 4.03
N ILE A 194 -20.24 3.51 2.75
CA ILE A 194 -19.21 4.44 2.29
C ILE A 194 -19.41 5.81 2.94
N ILE A 195 -20.65 6.31 2.98
CA ILE A 195 -21.02 7.55 3.67
C ILE A 195 -20.57 7.52 5.13
N THR A 196 -21.02 6.50 5.87
CA THR A 196 -20.69 6.35 7.30
C THR A 196 -19.19 6.25 7.55
N LEU A 197 -18.47 5.51 6.70
CA LEU A 197 -17.02 5.34 6.77
C LEU A 197 -16.31 6.68 6.59
N PHE A 198 -16.71 7.46 5.59
CA PHE A 198 -16.07 8.72 5.24
C PHE A 198 -16.31 9.78 6.31
N GLU A 199 -17.56 9.93 6.77
CA GLU A 199 -17.93 10.86 7.83
C GLU A 199 -17.20 10.58 9.15
N SER A 200 -16.90 9.30 9.42
CA SER A 200 -16.25 8.85 10.66
C SER A 200 -14.73 8.97 10.63
N TYR A 201 -14.09 8.69 9.49
CA TYR A 201 -12.63 8.48 9.44
C TYR A 201 -11.86 9.49 8.61
N LEU A 202 -12.49 10.23 7.69
CA LEU A 202 -11.79 11.26 6.91
C LEU A 202 -11.79 12.63 7.62
N CYS A 203 -10.73 13.39 7.40
CA CYS A 203 -10.62 14.79 7.82
C CYS A 203 -11.79 15.62 7.25
N PRO A 204 -12.42 16.52 8.03
CA PRO A 204 -11.96 17.05 9.32
C PRO A 204 -12.32 16.21 10.56
N ASN A 205 -13.22 15.25 10.46
CA ASN A 205 -13.74 14.53 11.62
C ASN A 205 -12.80 13.40 12.08
N GLY A 206 -12.12 12.78 11.13
CA GLY A 206 -11.25 11.64 11.37
C GLY A 206 -9.77 11.87 11.03
N PRO A 207 -8.93 10.87 11.33
CA PRO A 207 -7.48 10.99 11.23
C PRO A 207 -6.94 10.88 9.81
N PHE A 208 -7.71 10.34 8.86
CA PHE A 208 -7.25 10.09 7.50
C PHE A 208 -7.26 11.37 6.66
N ARG A 209 -6.19 11.57 5.88
CA ARG A 209 -5.92 12.82 5.14
C ARG A 209 -6.27 12.74 3.66
N GLY A 210 -6.77 11.61 3.20
CA GLY A 210 -7.20 11.39 1.82
C GLY A 210 -7.69 9.97 1.61
N VAL A 211 -8.05 9.67 0.36
CA VAL A 211 -8.62 8.38 -0.05
C VAL A 211 -7.62 7.61 -0.91
N LYS A 212 -7.52 6.31 -0.71
CA LYS A 212 -6.72 5.39 -1.53
C LYS A 212 -7.65 4.55 -2.40
N PHE A 213 -7.48 4.67 -3.71
CA PHE A 213 -8.01 3.71 -4.67
C PHE A 213 -6.95 2.68 -5.01
N TYR A 214 -7.36 1.42 -5.03
CA TYR A 214 -6.49 0.30 -5.39
C TYR A 214 -7.19 -0.53 -6.47
N PRO A 215 -7.15 -0.09 -7.73
CA PRO A 215 -7.80 -0.75 -8.86
C PRO A 215 -7.55 -2.26 -9.00
N PRO A 216 -6.35 -2.81 -8.70
CA PRO A 216 -6.14 -4.25 -8.77
C PRO A 216 -6.98 -5.08 -7.78
N LEU A 217 -7.61 -4.46 -6.77
CA LEU A 217 -8.57 -5.11 -5.88
C LEU A 217 -10.03 -5.02 -6.37
N GLY A 218 -10.26 -4.41 -7.55
CA GLY A 218 -11.58 -4.30 -8.18
C GLY A 218 -12.18 -2.89 -8.16
N THR A 219 -11.41 -1.87 -7.79
CA THR A 219 -11.88 -0.48 -7.83
C THR A 219 -11.94 0.03 -9.27
N ASP A 220 -13.14 0.02 -9.86
CA ASP A 220 -13.42 0.76 -11.09
C ASP A 220 -13.67 2.24 -10.75
N VAL A 221 -12.89 3.12 -11.38
CA VAL A 221 -12.95 4.58 -11.15
C VAL A 221 -14.11 5.25 -11.92
N TRP A 222 -14.66 4.58 -12.94
CA TRP A 222 -15.81 5.12 -13.66
C TRP A 222 -16.69 4.00 -14.22
N PRO A 223 -17.40 3.26 -13.35
CA PRO A 223 -18.21 2.12 -13.76
C PRO A 223 -19.38 2.55 -14.66
N ALA A 224 -19.76 1.66 -15.57
CA ALA A 224 -20.86 1.88 -16.49
C ALA A 224 -22.23 1.81 -15.80
N GLU A 225 -22.35 0.90 -14.83
CA GLU A 225 -23.57 0.70 -14.05
C GLU A 225 -23.86 1.91 -13.15
N GLU A 226 -25.10 2.40 -13.20
CA GLU A 226 -25.49 3.65 -12.55
C GLU A 226 -25.35 3.59 -11.03
N GLU A 227 -25.75 2.48 -10.41
CA GLU A 227 -25.65 2.27 -8.95
C GLU A 227 -24.18 2.27 -8.48
N GLU A 228 -23.28 1.62 -9.22
CA GLU A 228 -21.85 1.65 -8.90
C GLU A 228 -21.24 3.04 -9.17
N ARG A 229 -21.73 3.73 -10.21
CA ARG A 229 -21.27 5.09 -10.54
C ARG A 229 -21.69 6.09 -9.47
N GLU A 230 -22.86 5.92 -8.86
CA GLU A 230 -23.31 6.72 -7.72
C GLU A 230 -22.31 6.65 -6.55
N LYS A 231 -21.76 5.47 -6.26
CA LYS A 231 -20.79 5.30 -5.17
C LYS A 231 -19.48 6.05 -5.41
N VAL A 232 -18.91 5.96 -6.61
CA VAL A 232 -17.65 6.67 -6.91
C VAL A 232 -17.86 8.17 -7.03
N THR A 233 -19.00 8.61 -7.58
CA THR A 233 -19.31 10.04 -7.69
C THR A 233 -19.58 10.70 -6.34
N TYR A 234 -20.17 9.97 -5.38
CA TYR A 234 -20.21 10.41 -3.98
C TYR A 234 -18.80 10.62 -3.42
N ILE A 235 -17.89 9.66 -3.61
CA ILE A 235 -16.50 9.76 -3.13
C ILE A 235 -15.79 10.99 -3.73
N TYR A 236 -15.95 11.23 -5.03
CA TYR A 236 -15.36 12.40 -5.70
C TYR A 236 -15.94 13.71 -5.18
N SER A 237 -17.26 13.79 -5.03
CA SER A 237 -17.94 14.97 -4.49
C SER A 237 -17.46 15.27 -3.07
N PHE A 238 -17.37 14.26 -2.21
CA PHE A 238 -16.85 14.38 -0.85
C PHE A 238 -15.40 14.88 -0.83
N CYS A 239 -14.54 14.32 -1.70
CA CYS A 239 -13.14 14.74 -1.79
C CYS A 239 -12.99 16.19 -2.29
N VAL A 240 -13.81 16.63 -3.24
CA VAL A 240 -13.81 18.02 -3.72
C VAL A 240 -14.30 18.97 -2.61
N GLU A 241 -15.43 18.65 -1.97
CA GLU A 241 -16.02 19.46 -0.91
C GLU A 241 -15.05 19.66 0.27
N HIS A 242 -14.38 18.59 0.69
CA HIS A 242 -13.46 18.62 1.83
C HIS A 242 -11.99 18.86 1.43
N ASN A 243 -11.72 19.13 0.15
CA ASN A 243 -10.37 19.34 -0.39
C ASN A 243 -9.39 18.20 -0.03
N LEU A 244 -9.87 16.97 -0.10
CA LEU A 244 -9.10 15.75 0.17
C LEU A 244 -8.52 15.19 -1.14
N PRO A 245 -7.23 14.82 -1.17
CA PRO A 245 -6.65 14.14 -2.32
C PRO A 245 -7.04 12.66 -2.38
N ILE A 246 -7.01 12.12 -3.60
CA ILE A 246 -7.06 10.69 -3.87
C ILE A 246 -5.69 10.24 -4.35
N ILE A 247 -5.16 9.14 -3.79
CA ILE A 247 -4.02 8.41 -4.37
C ILE A 247 -4.60 7.18 -5.06
N THR A 248 -4.27 6.94 -6.32
CA THR A 248 -4.65 5.72 -7.05
C THR A 248 -3.43 4.90 -7.41
N HIS A 249 -3.53 3.58 -7.31
CA HIS A 249 -2.51 2.68 -7.83
C HIS A 249 -2.63 2.57 -9.35
N CYS A 250 -1.51 2.66 -10.08
CA CYS A 250 -1.51 2.89 -11.53
C CYS A 250 -0.42 2.10 -12.28
N ASP A 251 0.30 1.18 -11.63
CA ASP A 251 1.15 0.21 -12.33
C ASP A 251 0.46 -1.15 -12.46
N ASP A 252 1.13 -2.08 -13.15
CA ASP A 252 0.68 -3.46 -13.36
C ASP A 252 1.17 -4.42 -12.26
N GLN A 253 1.66 -3.87 -11.14
CA GLN A 253 2.31 -4.59 -10.05
C GLN A 253 1.38 -4.70 -8.82
N GLY A 254 1.86 -5.35 -7.76
CA GLY A 254 1.13 -5.47 -6.50
C GLY A 254 0.13 -6.62 -6.38
N PHE A 255 -0.70 -6.56 -5.34
CA PHE A 255 -1.62 -7.63 -4.97
C PHE A 255 -2.91 -7.54 -5.79
N ARG A 256 -3.33 -8.63 -6.44
CA ARG A 256 -4.53 -8.63 -7.29
C ARG A 256 -5.69 -9.35 -6.60
N GLY A 257 -6.85 -8.70 -6.58
CA GLY A 257 -8.12 -9.26 -6.13
C GLY A 257 -9.08 -9.59 -7.27
N VAL A 258 -8.76 -9.14 -8.50
CA VAL A 258 -9.50 -9.43 -9.74
C VAL A 258 -8.57 -10.00 -10.81
N ALA A 259 -9.14 -10.53 -11.89
CA ALA A 259 -8.38 -11.07 -13.01
C ALA A 259 -7.35 -10.05 -13.57
N PRO A 260 -6.15 -10.48 -14.01
CA PRO A 260 -5.08 -9.57 -14.44
C PRO A 260 -5.48 -8.56 -15.53
N LYS A 261 -6.27 -8.98 -16.52
CA LYS A 261 -6.76 -8.09 -17.58
C LYS A 261 -7.64 -6.97 -17.02
N LEU A 262 -8.49 -7.29 -16.05
CA LEU A 262 -9.37 -6.32 -15.41
C LEU A 262 -8.60 -5.38 -14.48
N ALA A 263 -7.65 -5.92 -13.72
CA ALA A 263 -6.74 -5.12 -12.88
C ALA A 263 -5.95 -4.11 -13.71
N GLN A 264 -5.45 -4.53 -14.89
CA GLN A 264 -4.78 -3.63 -15.83
C GLN A 264 -5.73 -2.55 -16.32
N HIS A 265 -6.91 -2.92 -16.81
CA HIS A 265 -7.91 -1.97 -17.31
C HIS A 265 -8.30 -0.93 -16.26
N TYR A 266 -8.58 -1.34 -15.02
CA TYR A 266 -8.94 -0.40 -13.96
C TYR A 266 -7.78 0.51 -13.53
N SER A 267 -6.53 0.10 -13.78
CA SER A 267 -5.32 0.88 -13.44
C SER A 267 -4.90 1.87 -14.54
N GLU A 268 -5.54 1.83 -15.72
CA GLU A 268 -5.23 2.72 -16.85
C GLU A 268 -5.51 4.20 -16.51
N PRO A 269 -4.52 5.12 -16.63
CA PRO A 269 -4.73 6.54 -16.35
C PRO A 269 -5.89 7.16 -17.15
N GLN A 270 -6.11 6.71 -18.38
CA GLN A 270 -7.17 7.21 -19.28
C GLN A 270 -8.57 6.99 -18.71
N ARG A 271 -8.77 6.01 -17.81
CA ARG A 271 -10.04 5.80 -17.11
C ARG A 271 -10.48 7.00 -16.29
N TRP A 272 -9.55 7.88 -15.93
CA TRP A 272 -9.83 9.09 -15.15
C TRP A 272 -10.26 10.29 -15.98
N GLU A 273 -10.17 10.24 -17.32
CA GLU A 273 -10.65 11.33 -18.20
C GLU A 273 -12.09 11.78 -17.87
N PRO A 274 -13.11 10.89 -17.83
CA PRO A 274 -14.47 11.31 -17.50
C PRO A 274 -14.61 11.81 -16.05
N VAL A 275 -13.74 11.35 -15.14
CA VAL A 275 -13.69 11.84 -13.75
C VAL A 275 -13.25 13.30 -13.75
N PHE A 276 -12.17 13.64 -14.46
CA PHE A 276 -11.66 15.02 -14.49
C PHE A 276 -12.54 15.98 -15.28
N GLU A 277 -13.26 15.49 -16.29
CA GLU A 277 -14.30 16.28 -16.96
C GLU A 277 -15.44 16.65 -15.99
N SER A 278 -15.81 15.73 -15.10
CA SER A 278 -16.90 15.92 -14.12
C SER A 278 -16.44 16.66 -12.84
N TYR A 279 -15.18 16.48 -12.45
CA TYR A 279 -14.59 16.99 -11.20
C TYR A 279 -13.23 17.66 -11.46
N PRO A 280 -13.21 18.82 -12.14
CA PRO A 280 -11.96 19.44 -12.62
C PRO A 280 -11.03 19.95 -11.50
N THR A 281 -11.53 20.09 -10.28
CA THR A 281 -10.74 20.50 -9.11
C THR A 281 -10.31 19.33 -8.22
N LEU A 282 -10.67 18.09 -8.58
CA LEU A 282 -10.29 16.89 -7.84
C LEU A 282 -8.77 16.69 -7.93
N LYS A 283 -8.15 16.43 -6.78
CA LYS A 283 -6.70 16.20 -6.69
C LYS A 283 -6.45 14.70 -6.69
N VAL A 284 -5.78 14.21 -7.72
CA VAL A 284 -5.44 12.79 -7.86
C VAL A 284 -3.94 12.64 -8.04
N ASP A 285 -3.34 11.77 -7.23
CA ASP A 285 -1.97 11.32 -7.36
C ASP A 285 -1.95 9.90 -7.96
N PHE A 286 -1.32 9.77 -9.13
CA PHE A 286 -1.12 8.51 -9.82
C PHE A 286 0.16 7.85 -9.31
N ALA A 287 0.02 7.00 -8.30
CA ALA A 287 1.16 6.26 -7.75
C ALA A 287 1.86 5.44 -8.85
N HIS A 288 3.19 5.35 -8.75
CA HIS A 288 4.06 4.66 -9.72
C HIS A 288 4.06 5.27 -11.14
N TYR A 289 3.41 6.43 -11.34
CA TYR A 289 3.46 7.20 -12.59
C TYR A 289 3.03 6.41 -13.83
N GLY A 290 2.11 5.45 -13.70
CA GLY A 290 1.59 4.68 -14.84
C GLY A 290 2.57 3.64 -15.41
N ARG A 291 3.67 3.35 -14.72
CA ARG A 291 4.71 2.46 -15.23
C ARG A 291 4.18 1.03 -15.43
N GLN A 292 4.47 0.43 -16.58
CA GLN A 292 4.13 -0.97 -16.85
C GLN A 292 5.43 -1.78 -16.88
N TYR A 293 5.53 -2.82 -16.07
CA TYR A 293 6.71 -3.65 -15.89
C TYR A 293 6.60 -4.98 -16.65
N ASN A 294 5.39 -5.45 -16.93
CA ASN A 294 5.13 -6.63 -17.73
C ASN A 294 5.04 -6.25 -19.21
N HIS A 295 6.16 -6.31 -19.92
CA HIS A 295 6.22 -6.05 -21.37
C HIS A 295 5.73 -7.22 -22.25
N SER A 296 5.32 -8.34 -21.64
CA SER A 296 4.73 -9.46 -22.38
C SER A 296 3.27 -9.16 -22.66
N PRO A 297 2.79 -9.25 -23.92
CA PRO A 297 1.36 -9.20 -24.18
C PRO A 297 0.70 -10.33 -23.39
N ILE A 298 -0.19 -9.97 -22.47
CA ILE A 298 -1.02 -10.95 -21.75
C ILE A 298 -1.73 -11.75 -22.84
N LYS A 299 -1.32 -13.02 -23.03
CA LYS A 299 -1.92 -13.88 -24.05
C LYS A 299 -3.41 -13.96 -23.76
N ALA A 300 -4.22 -13.67 -24.76
CA ALA A 300 -5.65 -13.90 -24.70
C ALA A 300 -5.90 -15.41 -24.50
N LEU A 301 -6.26 -15.79 -23.27
CA LEU A 301 -7.22 -16.86 -23.05
C LEU A 301 -8.62 -16.26 -23.22
#